data_AF-A0A8X8ZMI2-F1
#
_entry.id   AF-A0A8X8ZMI2-F1
#
_cell.length_a   1.000
_cell.length_b   1.000
_cell.length_c   1.000
_cell.angle_alpha   90.00
_cell.angle_beta   90.00
_cell.angle_gamma   90.00
#
_symmetry.space_group_name_H-M   'P 1'
#
loop_
_entity.id
_entity.type
_entity.pdbx_description
1 polymer ?
#
loop_
_entity_poly.entity_id
_entity_poly.type
_entity_poly.pdbx_seq_one_letter_code
_entity_poly.pdbx_strand_id
1 'polypeptide(L)'
;MNIMFWQWKLHIFELEKELKITPSIKYVVYADDRSEKWRLQAVAVGPDKFDSRKPLPPSWRGLNDDELSQVSGISGCTFVHISGFIGGNRTYDGALAMARTSLMLA
;
A
#
# COMPACT_ATOMS: atom_id res chain seq x y z
N MET A 1 -24.55 13.27 -2.82
CA MET A 1 -23.87 11.98 -3.08
C MET A 1 -22.60 11.97 -2.24
N ASN A 2 -22.70 11.48 -0.99
CA ASN A 2 -21.56 11.44 -0.08
C ASN A 2 -20.60 10.36 -0.57
N ILE A 3 -19.54 10.78 -1.26
CA ILE A 3 -18.43 9.90 -1.61
C ILE A 3 -17.76 9.58 -0.28
N MET A 4 -18.02 8.38 0.24
CA MET A 4 -17.41 7.84 1.43
C MET A 4 -15.92 7.61 1.13
N PHE A 5 -15.13 8.68 1.14
CA PHE A 5 -13.68 8.61 1.11
C PHE A 5 -13.28 7.77 2.32
N TRP A 6 -12.64 6.64 2.02
CA TRP A 6 -12.23 5.60 2.95
C TRP A 6 -11.74 6.19 4.29
N GLN A 7 -12.57 6.09 5.34
CA GLN A 7 -12.42 6.87 6.56
C GLN A 7 -11.07 6.66 7.27
N TRP A 8 -10.41 5.52 7.07
CA TRP A 8 -9.12 5.24 7.70
C TRP A 8 -8.00 6.18 7.28
N LYS A 9 -8.07 6.80 6.08
CA LYS A 9 -6.98 7.63 5.58
C LYS A 9 -6.76 8.89 6.41
N LEU A 10 -7.83 9.49 6.93
CA LEU A 10 -7.74 10.60 7.88
C LEU A 10 -7.44 10.06 9.28
N HIS A 11 -8.15 9.00 9.65
CA HIS A 11 -8.07 8.43 10.99
C HIS A 11 -6.66 7.94 11.37
N ILE A 12 -5.85 7.48 10.40
CA ILE A 12 -4.48 7.04 10.68
C ILE A 12 -3.61 8.16 11.27
N PHE A 13 -3.80 9.41 10.82
CA PHE A 13 -3.04 10.56 11.34
C PHE A 13 -3.48 10.92 12.76
N GLU A 14 -4.78 10.81 13.04
CA GLU A 14 -5.35 11.02 14.37
C GLU A 14 -4.85 9.96 15.35
N LEU A 15 -4.94 8.68 14.97
CA LEU A 15 -4.46 7.55 15.77
C LEU A 15 -2.96 7.61 16.05
N GLU A 16 -2.15 7.96 15.06
CA GLU A 16 -0.70 8.13 15.27
C GLU A 16 -0.41 9.19 16.33
N LYS A 17 -1.16 10.30 16.32
CA LYS A 17 -1.02 11.38 17.30
C LYS A 17 -1.50 10.94 18.68
N GLU A 18 -2.68 10.33 18.76
CA GLU A 18 -3.31 9.89 20.02
C GLU A 18 -2.46 8.82 20.71
N LEU A 19 -2.03 7.80 19.96
CA LEU A 19 -1.27 6.66 20.45
C LEU A 19 0.25 6.90 20.48
N LYS A 20 0.71 8.10 20.10
CA LYS A 20 2.14 8.50 20.05
C LYS A 20 3.00 7.52 19.24
N ILE A 21 2.49 7.06 18.09
CA ILE A 21 3.17 6.06 17.26
C ILE A 21 4.41 6.69 16.62
N THR A 22 5.57 6.12 16.95
CA THR A 22 6.86 6.48 16.36
C THR A 22 7.69 5.22 16.11
N PRO A 23 8.23 5.00 14.89
CA PRO A 23 8.07 5.82 13.69
C PRO A 23 6.66 5.71 13.07
N SER A 24 6.31 6.68 12.22
CA SER A 24 5.01 6.74 11.53
C SER A 24 4.75 5.50 10.66
N ILE A 25 3.50 5.05 10.59
CA ILE A 25 3.01 3.97 9.72
C ILE A 25 3.26 4.33 8.24
N LYS A 26 3.76 3.38 7.46
CA LYS A 26 4.08 3.58 6.04
C LYS A 26 3.08 2.94 5.09
N TYR A 27 2.48 1.83 5.51
CA TYR A 27 1.63 1.00 4.68
C TYR A 27 0.41 0.50 5.44
N VAL A 28 -0.69 0.34 4.73
CA VAL A 28 -1.92 -0.32 5.21
C VAL A 28 -2.22 -1.48 4.29
N VAL A 29 -2.50 -2.66 4.87
CA VAL A 29 -2.90 -3.87 4.15
C VAL A 29 -4.36 -4.17 4.48
N TYR A 30 -5.18 -4.38 3.46
CA TYR A 30 -6.61 -4.66 3.63
C TYR A 30 -7.17 -5.50 2.47
N ALA A 31 -8.24 -6.25 2.73
CA ALA A 31 -8.96 -6.98 1.69
C ALA A 31 -9.70 -6.00 0.77
N ASP A 32 -9.70 -6.26 -0.53
CA ASP A 32 -10.48 -5.46 -1.47
C ASP A 32 -11.96 -5.88 -1.40
N ASP A 33 -12.85 -4.99 -0.99
CA ASP A 33 -14.29 -5.32 -0.87
C ASP A 33 -14.94 -5.76 -2.21
N ARG A 34 -14.27 -5.53 -3.34
CA ARG A 34 -14.77 -5.86 -4.69
C ARG A 34 -14.15 -7.14 -5.26
N SER A 35 -13.17 -7.76 -4.58
CA SER A 35 -12.52 -8.98 -5.08
C SER A 35 -11.87 -9.76 -3.94
N GLU A 36 -11.65 -11.06 -4.09
CA GLU A 36 -10.92 -11.88 -3.09
C GLU A 36 -9.40 -11.59 -3.04
N LYS A 37 -8.99 -10.37 -3.38
CA LYS A 37 -7.60 -9.91 -3.45
C LYS A 37 -7.31 -8.95 -2.29
N TRP A 38 -6.03 -8.72 -2.06
CA TRP A 38 -5.50 -7.86 -1.02
C TRP A 38 -4.85 -6.62 -1.61
N ARG A 39 -4.99 -5.51 -0.90
CA ARG A 39 -4.41 -4.21 -1.23
C ARG A 39 -3.30 -3.88 -0.26
N LEU A 40 -2.25 -3.29 -0.82
CA LEU A 40 -1.18 -2.63 -0.09
C LEU A 40 -1.20 -1.16 -0.48
N GLN A 41 -1.54 -0.27 0.44
CA GLN A 41 -1.60 1.16 0.18
C GLN A 41 -0.56 1.91 1.01
N ALA A 42 0.23 2.77 0.35
CA ALA A 42 1.15 3.67 1.00
C ALA A 42 0.39 4.83 1.66
N VAL A 43 0.77 5.17 2.89
CA VAL A 43 0.16 6.28 3.64
C VAL A 43 0.71 7.60 3.10
N ALA A 44 -0.17 8.57 2.87
CA ALA A 44 0.21 9.90 2.40
C ALA A 44 1.06 10.65 3.44
N VAL A 45 1.89 11.61 3.00
CA VAL A 45 2.65 12.49 3.91
C VAL A 45 1.73 13.43 4.70
N GLY A 46 0.52 13.67 4.21
CA GLY A 46 -0.53 14.43 4.88
C GLY A 46 -1.92 14.10 4.36
N PRO A 47 -2.99 14.45 5.09
CA PRO A 47 -4.39 14.20 4.74
C PRO A 47 -4.77 14.58 3.30
N ASP A 48 -4.30 15.75 2.84
CA ASP A 48 -4.65 16.33 1.53
C ASP A 48 -3.46 16.29 0.54
N LYS A 49 -2.54 15.35 0.72
CA LYS A 49 -1.33 15.22 -0.10
C LYS A 49 -1.37 13.95 -0.94
N PHE A 50 -0.90 14.06 -2.18
CA PHE A 50 -0.76 12.91 -3.09
C PHE A 50 0.53 12.13 -2.85
N ASP A 51 1.55 12.78 -2.30
CA ASP A 51 2.84 12.15 -2.02
C ASP A 51 2.71 11.13 -0.90
N SER A 52 3.23 9.93 -1.15
CA SER A 52 3.27 8.86 -0.16
C SER A 52 4.51 9.00 0.73
N ARG A 53 4.39 8.70 2.03
CA ARG A 53 5.52 8.64 2.98
C ARG A 53 6.62 7.70 2.52
N LYS A 54 6.22 6.60 1.88
CA LYS A 54 7.11 5.68 1.19
C LYS A 54 6.33 4.99 0.06
N PRO A 55 6.40 5.51 -1.18
CA PRO A 55 5.78 4.83 -2.31
C PRO A 55 6.39 3.44 -2.52
N LEU A 56 5.66 2.54 -3.18
CA LEU A 56 6.19 1.22 -3.54
C LEU A 56 7.42 1.35 -4.48
N PRO A 57 8.34 0.35 -4.48
CA PRO A 57 9.60 0.39 -5.21
C PRO A 57 9.44 0.84 -6.67
N PRO A 58 10.29 1.74 -7.19
CA PRO A 58 10.22 2.19 -8.57
C PRO A 58 10.23 1.05 -9.59
N SER A 59 10.99 -0.03 -9.33
CA SER A 59 11.05 -1.21 -10.20
C SER A 59 9.73 -1.97 -10.32
N TRP A 60 8.78 -1.75 -9.42
CA TRP A 60 7.46 -2.41 -9.46
C TRP A 60 6.40 -1.58 -10.17
N ARG A 61 6.61 -0.27 -10.29
CA ARG A 61 5.55 0.67 -10.68
C ARG A 61 5.13 0.47 -12.14
N GLY A 62 3.82 0.35 -12.35
CA GLY A 62 3.24 0.08 -13.67
C GLY A 62 3.22 -1.40 -14.05
N LEU A 63 3.90 -2.27 -13.30
CA LEU A 63 3.91 -3.71 -13.56
C LEU A 63 2.64 -4.38 -13.01
N ASN A 64 2.30 -5.52 -13.60
CA ASN A 64 1.15 -6.34 -13.22
C ASN A 64 1.46 -7.83 -13.27
N ASP A 65 0.60 -8.60 -12.59
CA ASP A 65 0.56 -10.06 -12.59
C ASP A 65 1.94 -10.75 -12.53
N ASP A 66 2.26 -11.57 -13.54
CA ASP A 66 3.44 -12.43 -13.52
C ASP A 66 4.75 -11.62 -13.63
N GLU A 67 4.75 -10.54 -14.41
CA GLU A 67 5.92 -9.66 -14.55
C GLU A 67 6.27 -9.02 -13.20
N LEU A 68 5.27 -8.48 -12.50
CA LEU A 68 5.46 -7.93 -11.17
C LEU A 68 5.90 -9.02 -10.18
N SER A 69 5.33 -10.22 -10.28
CA SER A 69 5.70 -11.33 -9.39
C SER A 69 7.16 -11.75 -9.58
N GLN A 70 7.65 -11.76 -10.83
CA GLN A 70 9.04 -12.06 -11.16
C GLN A 70 9.99 -10.96 -10.65
N VAL A 71 9.70 -9.70 -10.94
CA VAL A 71 10.57 -8.56 -10.53
C VAL A 71 10.61 -8.37 -9.02
N SER A 72 9.49 -8.61 -8.33
CA SER A 72 9.42 -8.48 -6.87
C SER A 72 9.96 -9.71 -6.13
N GLY A 73 10.02 -10.87 -6.79
CA GLY A 73 10.27 -12.16 -6.14
C GLY A 73 9.13 -12.62 -5.23
N ILE A 74 7.92 -12.05 -5.38
CA ILE A 74 6.75 -12.32 -4.55
C ILE A 74 5.64 -12.87 -5.45
N SER A 75 5.18 -14.09 -5.18
CA SER A 75 4.14 -14.71 -5.99
C SER A 75 2.77 -14.05 -5.82
N GLY A 76 1.94 -14.13 -6.86
CA GLY A 76 0.55 -13.70 -6.81
C GLY A 76 0.35 -12.19 -6.75
N CYS A 77 1.35 -11.39 -7.09
CA CYS A 77 1.19 -9.95 -7.26
C CYS A 77 0.15 -9.66 -8.36
N THR A 78 -0.64 -8.61 -8.19
CA THR A 78 -1.68 -8.25 -9.16
C THR A 78 -1.32 -6.99 -9.93
N PHE A 79 -0.89 -5.94 -9.25
CA PHE A 79 -0.42 -4.70 -9.88
C PHE A 79 0.29 -3.78 -8.88
N VAL A 80 1.01 -2.79 -9.39
CA VAL A 80 1.39 -1.57 -8.67
C VAL A 80 1.10 -0.35 -9.54
N HIS A 81 0.41 0.66 -9.00
CA HIS A 81 0.13 1.90 -9.72
C HIS A 81 1.43 2.62 -10.10
N ILE A 82 1.44 3.36 -11.22
CA ILE A 82 2.65 4.01 -11.75
C ILE A 82 3.32 5.00 -10.76
N SER A 83 2.55 5.63 -9.88
CA SER A 83 3.11 6.49 -8.82
C SER A 83 3.57 5.72 -7.57
N GLY A 84 3.24 4.43 -7.46
CA GLY A 84 3.58 3.59 -6.32
C GLY A 84 2.70 3.78 -5.08
N PHE A 85 1.59 4.53 -5.14
CA PHE A 85 0.74 4.76 -3.96
C PHE A 85 -0.05 3.52 -3.53
N ILE A 86 -0.31 2.58 -4.44
CA ILE A 86 -1.07 1.35 -4.18
C ILE A 86 -0.56 0.20 -5.03
N GLY A 87 -0.61 -0.99 -4.46
CA GLY A 87 -0.44 -2.26 -5.16
C GLY A 87 -1.37 -3.33 -4.59
N GLY A 88 -1.23 -4.54 -5.08
CA GLY A 88 -2.03 -5.65 -4.59
C GLY A 88 -1.43 -7.03 -4.84
N ASN A 89 -1.96 -7.99 -4.10
CA ASN A 89 -1.63 -9.40 -4.19
C ASN A 89 -2.91 -10.22 -4.05
N ARG A 90 -2.91 -11.46 -4.54
CA ARG A 90 -4.03 -12.39 -4.37
C ARG A 90 -4.19 -12.84 -2.91
N THR A 91 -3.15 -12.78 -2.10
CA THR A 91 -3.16 -13.24 -0.71
C THR A 91 -2.75 -12.15 0.27
N TYR A 92 -3.19 -12.28 1.52
CA TYR A 92 -2.75 -11.41 2.62
C TYR A 92 -1.23 -11.48 2.81
N ASP A 93 -0.70 -12.70 2.87
CA ASP A 93 0.73 -12.92 3.11
C ASP A 93 1.59 -12.35 1.97
N GLY A 94 1.14 -12.45 0.73
CA GLY A 94 1.80 -11.81 -0.40
C GLY A 94 1.75 -10.28 -0.33
N ALA A 95 0.62 -9.67 0.04
CA ALA A 95 0.54 -8.22 0.23
C ALA A 95 1.41 -7.75 1.42
N LEU A 96 1.48 -8.54 2.49
CA LEU A 96 2.35 -8.28 3.63
C LEU A 96 3.83 -8.42 3.26
N ALA A 97 4.19 -9.42 2.44
CA ALA A 97 5.54 -9.57 1.90
C ALA A 97 5.91 -8.36 1.03
N MET A 98 5.01 -7.87 0.17
CA MET A 98 5.23 -6.66 -0.62
C MET A 98 5.51 -5.46 0.28
N ALA A 99 4.77 -5.30 1.38
CA ALA A 99 4.98 -4.21 2.33
C ALA A 99 6.36 -4.29 3.00
N ARG A 100 6.73 -5.49 3.49
CA ARG A 100 8.03 -5.74 4.14
C ARG A 100 9.20 -5.51 3.19
N THR A 101 9.14 -6.04 1.97
CA THR A 101 10.17 -5.81 0.95
C THR A 101 10.25 -4.34 0.58
N SER A 102 9.12 -3.65 0.45
CA SER A 102 9.11 -2.21 0.20
C SER A 102 9.78 -1.42 1.32
N LEU A 103 9.62 -1.81 2.59
CA LEU A 103 10.31 -1.15 3.72
C LEU A 103 11.84 -1.31 3.65
N MET A 104 12.34 -2.42 3.10
CA MET A 104 13.78 -2.70 3.00
C MET A 104 14.44 -2.06 1.78
N LEU A 105 13.70 -1.90 0.70
CA LEU A 105 14.19 -1.25 -0.52
C LEU A 105 14.11 0.28 -0.36
N ALA A 106 15.15 1.02 -0.75
CA ALA A 106 15.21 2.47 -0.63
C ALA A 106 14.18 3.15 -1.54
#